data_AF-A0A960SIQ8-F1
#
_entry.id   AF-A0A960SIQ8-F1
#
_cell.length_a   1.000
_cell.length_b   1.000
_cell.length_c   1.000
_cell.angle_alpha   90.00
_cell.angle_beta   90.00
_cell.angle_gamma   90.00
#
_symmetry.space_group_name_H-M   'P 1'
#
loop_
_entity.id
_entity.type
_entity.pdbx_description
1 polymer ?
#
loop_
_entity_poly.entity_id
_entity_poly.type
_entity_poly.pdbx_seq_one_letter_code
_entity_poly.pdbx_strand_id
1 'polypeptide(L)'
;MPKSVGSVTSLTVDEAGRIYAVTQHQAGIFRMQPSELGSGKLVNLERLGGITDTLGWSQGILHAFESLYVTVSEKNDKRESGLYRAMDSDLDGVYDQLFKILALQGAGEHGPHNVIVGPEGKSLYMINGNGTPVPENILERRTVPAPDLDHLMPEGFQSSEYTDAGWVVRIDPDGSNPELIAGGLRNSYDLAFNRIGDLFTFDSDMEYDLGTPWYRPTRICQIVSGADFGWRAGTAKWPEYYEDGTRPVVNVGPSSPTGVLFGYETHFPDKYRNAMFALDWTFATLYAVFLEPEGAGYSSEFEIFASGTGLPFTDAVVGKDGALYFSVGGRHLGSAIYRIFYDGPEENSAEKQFTGNESRDLRLSLESFHGRNNPAAVGRVWQYLGS
;
A
#
# COMPACT_ATOMS: atom_id res chain seq x y z
N MET A 1 -22.28 9.00 -4.24
CA MET A 1 -22.93 7.69 -3.96
C MET A 1 -24.08 7.87 -2.95
N PRO A 2 -25.01 6.91 -2.79
CA PRO A 2 -25.99 6.97 -1.71
C PRO A 2 -25.31 7.05 -0.33
N LYS A 3 -25.90 7.78 0.62
CA LYS A 3 -25.34 7.91 1.99
C LYS A 3 -25.14 6.56 2.69
N SER A 4 -25.94 5.55 2.33
CA SER A 4 -25.87 4.19 2.88
C SER A 4 -24.57 3.44 2.54
N VAL A 5 -23.81 3.90 1.54
CA VAL A 5 -22.49 3.32 1.21
C VAL A 5 -21.45 3.71 2.26
N GLY A 6 -21.60 4.86 2.93
CA GLY A 6 -20.59 5.35 3.87
C GLY A 6 -19.29 5.77 3.17
N SER A 7 -18.17 5.57 3.85
CA SER A 7 -16.81 5.92 3.37
C SER A 7 -16.22 4.78 2.57
N VAL A 8 -15.89 4.98 1.29
CA VAL A 8 -15.11 4.02 0.49
C VAL A 8 -13.64 4.20 0.83
N THR A 9 -12.96 3.11 1.19
CA THR A 9 -11.58 3.10 1.69
C THR A 9 -10.62 2.41 0.75
N SER A 10 -11.08 1.41 -0.02
CA SER A 10 -10.22 0.75 -1.00
C SER A 10 -11.02 0.20 -2.19
N LEU A 11 -10.34 0.07 -3.33
CA LEU A 11 -10.85 -0.33 -4.62
C LEU A 11 -10.03 -1.49 -5.20
N THR A 12 -10.68 -2.35 -5.98
CA THR A 12 -9.99 -3.35 -6.81
C THR A 12 -10.74 -3.60 -8.10
N VAL A 13 -10.08 -4.18 -9.10
CA VAL A 13 -10.65 -4.47 -10.42
C VAL A 13 -10.53 -5.96 -10.68
N ASP A 14 -11.61 -6.58 -11.16
CA ASP A 14 -11.57 -7.98 -11.57
C ASP A 14 -11.21 -8.17 -13.06
N GLU A 15 -11.13 -9.42 -13.48
CA GLU A 15 -10.78 -9.74 -14.88
C GLU A 15 -11.87 -9.32 -15.89
N ALA A 16 -13.11 -9.16 -15.45
CA ALA A 16 -14.20 -8.65 -16.28
C ALA A 16 -14.23 -7.11 -16.38
N GLY A 17 -13.33 -6.42 -15.66
CA GLY A 17 -13.27 -4.96 -15.60
C GLY A 17 -14.33 -4.34 -14.67
N ARG A 18 -14.94 -5.14 -13.78
CA ARG A 18 -15.82 -4.65 -12.72
C ARG A 18 -14.95 -4.08 -11.60
N ILE A 19 -15.38 -2.95 -11.04
CA ILE A 19 -14.71 -2.30 -9.91
C ILE A 19 -15.44 -2.68 -8.64
N TYR A 20 -14.69 -3.19 -7.67
CA TYR A 20 -15.15 -3.48 -6.32
C TYR A 20 -14.69 -2.38 -5.39
N ALA A 21 -15.54 -2.02 -4.43
CA ALA A 21 -15.27 -0.99 -3.44
C ALA A 21 -15.61 -1.54 -2.05
N VAL A 22 -14.63 -1.50 -1.15
CA VAL A 22 -14.85 -1.82 0.26
C VAL A 22 -15.02 -0.53 1.07
N THR A 23 -15.82 -0.62 2.13
CA THR A 23 -16.18 0.54 2.94
C THR A 23 -15.59 0.49 4.33
N GLN A 24 -15.24 1.67 4.84
CA GLN A 24 -15.12 1.92 6.27
C GLN A 24 -16.46 1.63 6.96
N HIS A 25 -16.42 1.09 8.17
CA HIS A 25 -17.61 0.74 8.95
C HIS A 25 -18.53 -0.30 8.26
N GLN A 26 -19.83 -0.32 8.59
CA GLN A 26 -20.67 -1.51 8.42
C GLN A 26 -21.15 -1.85 7.00
N ALA A 27 -20.97 -0.96 6.00
CA ALA A 27 -21.77 -1.06 4.77
C ALA A 27 -21.44 -2.29 3.91
N GLY A 28 -20.20 -2.78 3.95
CA GLY A 28 -19.76 -4.02 3.31
C GLY A 28 -19.01 -3.77 2.00
N ILE A 29 -19.23 -4.65 1.01
CA ILE A 29 -18.59 -4.57 -0.29
C ILE A 29 -19.62 -4.26 -1.37
N PHE A 30 -19.19 -3.41 -2.29
CA PHE A 30 -19.96 -2.98 -3.43
C PHE A 30 -19.22 -3.28 -4.74
N ARG A 31 -19.97 -3.39 -5.84
CA ARG A 31 -19.46 -3.67 -7.18
C ARG A 31 -20.12 -2.77 -8.19
N MET A 32 -19.39 -2.36 -9.22
CA MET A 32 -19.94 -1.67 -10.38
C MET A 32 -19.27 -2.09 -11.68
N GLN A 33 -20.03 -2.04 -12.77
CA GLN A 33 -19.48 -2.11 -14.12
C GLN A 33 -19.30 -0.68 -14.65
N PRO A 34 -18.08 -0.23 -14.95
CA PRO A 34 -17.89 1.07 -15.57
C PRO A 34 -18.69 1.24 -16.87
N SER A 35 -19.24 2.43 -17.07
CA SER A 35 -19.85 2.82 -18.34
C SER A 35 -18.78 3.18 -19.37
N GLU A 36 -19.13 3.21 -20.66
CA GLU A 36 -18.24 3.69 -21.72
C GLU A 36 -17.62 5.06 -21.36
N LEU A 37 -16.34 5.23 -21.67
CA LEU A 37 -15.60 6.48 -21.48
C LEU A 37 -16.33 7.64 -22.15
N GLY A 38 -16.36 8.80 -21.49
CA GLY A 38 -17.04 10.00 -22.01
C GLY A 38 -18.57 9.96 -22.09
N SER A 39 -19.23 8.83 -21.81
CA SER A 39 -20.69 8.70 -22.00
C SER A 39 -21.57 9.56 -21.08
N GLY A 40 -21.02 10.06 -19.97
CA GLY A 40 -21.78 10.80 -18.94
C GLY A 40 -22.84 9.98 -18.20
N LYS A 41 -22.95 8.67 -18.49
CA LYS A 41 -23.93 7.78 -17.86
C LYS A 41 -23.53 7.48 -16.42
N LEU A 42 -24.46 7.73 -15.50
CA LEU A 42 -24.32 7.29 -14.11
C LEU A 42 -24.29 5.76 -14.06
N VAL A 43 -23.37 5.24 -13.26
CA VAL A 43 -23.22 3.81 -13.00
C VAL A 43 -23.84 3.50 -11.64
N ASN A 44 -24.65 2.44 -11.60
CA ASN A 44 -25.18 1.96 -10.33
C ASN A 44 -24.14 1.14 -9.58
N LEU A 45 -24.04 1.39 -8.28
CA LEU A 45 -23.18 0.62 -7.38
C LEU A 45 -24.04 -0.45 -6.69
N GLU A 46 -23.79 -1.71 -7.04
CA GLU A 46 -24.50 -2.87 -6.51
C GLU A 46 -23.86 -3.31 -5.19
N ARG A 47 -24.65 -3.52 -4.14
CA ARG A 47 -24.18 -4.13 -2.90
C ARG A 47 -24.14 -5.64 -3.07
N LEU A 48 -23.01 -6.27 -2.77
CA LEU A 48 -22.86 -7.72 -2.98
C LEU A 48 -23.71 -8.56 -2.02
N GLY A 49 -23.90 -8.13 -0.78
CA GLY A 49 -24.74 -8.84 0.18
C GLY A 49 -24.08 -10.10 0.76
N GLY A 50 -24.87 -10.93 1.43
CA GLY A 50 -24.43 -12.23 1.94
C GLY A 50 -23.27 -12.12 2.92
N ILE A 51 -22.22 -12.93 2.74
CA ILE A 51 -21.06 -12.95 3.66
C ILE A 51 -20.25 -11.65 3.58
N THR A 52 -20.28 -10.95 2.44
CA THR A 52 -19.54 -9.69 2.22
C THR A 52 -20.08 -8.52 3.04
N ASP A 53 -21.33 -8.61 3.53
CA ASP A 53 -21.88 -7.63 4.47
C ASP A 53 -21.13 -7.62 5.81
N THR A 54 -20.42 -8.71 6.13
CA THR A 54 -19.58 -8.81 7.32
C THR A 54 -18.16 -8.29 7.10
N LEU A 55 -17.82 -7.87 5.88
CA LEU A 55 -16.49 -7.43 5.45
C LEU A 55 -16.39 -5.92 5.23
N GLY A 56 -17.28 -5.14 5.87
CA GLY A 56 -17.03 -3.72 6.07
C GLY A 56 -15.82 -3.50 7.00
N TRP A 57 -15.67 -2.31 7.57
CA TRP A 57 -14.63 -1.98 8.55
C TRP A 57 -13.22 -2.22 8.01
N SER A 58 -13.06 -2.11 6.70
CA SER A 58 -11.88 -2.63 6.00
C SER A 58 -11.14 -1.51 5.29
N GLN A 59 -9.82 -1.65 5.17
CA GLN A 59 -8.93 -0.68 4.51
C GLN A 59 -8.12 -1.30 3.35
N GLY A 60 -8.40 -2.55 2.98
CA GLY A 60 -7.80 -3.19 1.83
C GLY A 60 -8.78 -4.15 1.14
N ILE A 61 -8.76 -4.16 -0.19
CA ILE A 61 -9.48 -5.14 -1.00
C ILE A 61 -8.68 -5.49 -2.25
N LEU A 62 -8.64 -6.78 -2.61
CA LEU A 62 -7.96 -7.28 -3.79
C LEU A 62 -8.74 -8.42 -4.42
N HIS A 63 -9.03 -8.30 -5.72
CA HIS A 63 -9.52 -9.41 -6.51
C HIS A 63 -8.33 -10.15 -7.15
N ALA A 64 -8.02 -11.34 -6.67
CA ALA A 64 -6.94 -12.17 -7.18
C ALA A 64 -7.21 -13.64 -6.86
N PHE A 65 -6.53 -14.57 -7.54
CA PHE A 65 -6.59 -16.01 -7.22
C PHE A 65 -8.03 -16.55 -7.08
N GLU A 66 -8.93 -16.10 -7.98
CA GLU A 66 -10.35 -16.46 -8.01
C GLU A 66 -11.07 -16.12 -6.69
N SER A 67 -10.70 -15.02 -6.05
CA SER A 67 -11.19 -14.65 -4.71
C SER A 67 -11.13 -13.15 -4.46
N LEU A 68 -11.90 -12.68 -3.47
CA LEU A 68 -11.69 -11.38 -2.85
C LEU A 68 -10.89 -11.55 -1.56
N TYR A 69 -9.73 -10.91 -1.52
CA TYR A 69 -8.97 -10.72 -0.30
C TYR A 69 -9.38 -9.38 0.31
N VAL A 70 -9.72 -9.37 1.59
CA VAL A 70 -10.25 -8.19 2.28
C VAL A 70 -9.58 -8.04 3.63
N THR A 71 -8.99 -6.87 3.88
CA THR A 71 -8.35 -6.55 5.15
C THR A 71 -9.36 -5.85 6.06
N VAL A 72 -9.85 -6.56 7.07
CA VAL A 72 -10.68 -5.96 8.13
C VAL A 72 -9.76 -5.25 9.11
N SER A 73 -9.97 -3.95 9.25
CA SER A 73 -9.03 -3.03 9.89
C SER A 73 -9.64 -2.23 11.04
N GLU A 74 -10.96 -2.22 11.27
CA GLU A 74 -11.56 -1.54 12.43
C GLU A 74 -12.14 -2.52 13.45
N LYS A 75 -12.11 -2.12 14.73
CA LYS A 75 -12.81 -2.87 15.80
C LYS A 75 -14.30 -2.88 15.54
N ASN A 76 -14.90 -4.07 15.51
CA ASN A 76 -16.32 -4.26 15.28
C ASN A 76 -16.85 -5.55 15.93
N ASP A 77 -18.16 -5.79 15.84
CA ASP A 77 -18.86 -6.94 16.45
C ASP A 77 -19.07 -8.12 15.48
N LYS A 78 -18.59 -8.01 14.23
CA LYS A 78 -18.79 -9.00 13.16
C LYS A 78 -17.54 -9.83 12.87
N ARG A 79 -16.37 -9.20 12.86
CA ARG A 79 -15.09 -9.77 12.47
C ARG A 79 -13.97 -9.17 13.31
N GLU A 80 -13.03 -10.01 13.68
CA GLU A 80 -11.76 -9.56 14.23
C GLU A 80 -10.89 -8.97 13.11
N SER A 81 -9.89 -8.19 13.50
CA SER A 81 -8.90 -7.66 12.56
C SER A 81 -8.12 -8.79 11.88
N GLY A 82 -7.81 -8.62 10.60
CA GLY A 82 -7.10 -9.62 9.82
C GLY A 82 -7.41 -9.59 8.34
N LEU A 83 -6.65 -10.40 7.60
CA LEU A 83 -6.85 -10.63 6.18
C LEU A 83 -7.78 -11.83 5.99
N TYR A 84 -8.84 -11.62 5.22
CA TYR A 84 -9.84 -12.62 4.90
C TYR A 84 -9.86 -12.90 3.40
N ARG A 85 -10.15 -14.14 3.03
CA ARG A 85 -10.38 -14.59 1.64
C ARG A 85 -11.82 -15.02 1.49
N ALA A 86 -12.59 -14.29 0.69
CA ALA A 86 -13.94 -14.64 0.28
C ALA A 86 -13.90 -15.33 -1.09
N MET A 87 -14.57 -16.47 -1.20
CA MET A 87 -14.68 -17.24 -2.44
C MET A 87 -16.12 -17.30 -2.91
N ASP A 88 -16.30 -17.26 -4.22
CA ASP A 88 -17.53 -17.57 -4.95
C ASP A 88 -17.37 -19.00 -5.47
N SER A 89 -17.88 -19.98 -4.72
CA SER A 89 -17.51 -21.39 -4.92
C SER A 89 -18.20 -22.08 -6.10
N ASP A 90 -19.28 -21.47 -6.63
CA ASP A 90 -20.02 -21.96 -7.79
C ASP A 90 -20.01 -20.98 -8.99
N LEU A 91 -19.30 -19.85 -8.86
CA LEU A 91 -19.09 -18.83 -9.89
C LEU A 91 -20.39 -18.13 -10.33
N ASP A 92 -21.36 -18.00 -9.42
CA ASP A 92 -22.64 -17.33 -9.68
C ASP A 92 -22.59 -15.80 -9.49
N GLY A 93 -21.45 -15.29 -9.01
CA GLY A 93 -21.21 -13.88 -8.72
C GLY A 93 -21.50 -13.49 -7.26
N VAL A 94 -21.83 -14.45 -6.39
CA VAL A 94 -22.10 -14.30 -4.96
C VAL A 94 -21.05 -15.04 -4.14
N TYR A 95 -20.38 -14.33 -3.24
CA TYR A 95 -19.39 -14.94 -2.35
C TYR A 95 -20.08 -15.71 -1.23
N ASP A 96 -19.76 -16.99 -1.09
CA ASP A 96 -20.45 -17.94 -0.20
C ASP A 96 -19.52 -18.62 0.83
N GLN A 97 -18.21 -18.56 0.63
CA GLN A 97 -17.20 -19.07 1.56
C GLN A 97 -16.28 -17.95 2.04
N LEU A 98 -15.84 -18.03 3.30
CA LEU A 98 -14.91 -17.07 3.88
C LEU A 98 -13.90 -17.75 4.81
N PHE A 99 -12.63 -17.46 4.57
CA PHE A 99 -11.50 -17.95 5.36
C PHE A 99 -10.75 -16.76 5.95
N LYS A 100 -10.39 -16.81 7.24
CA LYS A 100 -9.40 -15.89 7.80
C LYS A 100 -8.02 -16.46 7.48
N ILE A 101 -7.26 -15.77 6.65
CA ILE A 101 -5.95 -16.26 6.17
C ILE A 101 -4.78 -15.70 6.99
N LEU A 102 -4.94 -14.52 7.59
CA LEU A 102 -3.98 -13.97 8.55
C LEU A 102 -4.70 -13.25 9.67
N ALA A 103 -4.52 -13.70 10.91
CA ALA A 103 -5.01 -13.00 12.09
C ALA A 103 -4.06 -11.84 12.43
N LEU A 104 -4.61 -10.65 12.63
CA LEU A 104 -3.84 -9.45 12.97
C LEU A 104 -4.41 -8.82 14.23
N GLN A 105 -3.50 -8.24 15.02
CA GLN A 105 -3.86 -7.41 16.16
C GLN A 105 -3.55 -5.98 15.74
N GLY A 106 -4.50 -5.06 15.87
CA GLY A 106 -4.37 -3.71 15.34
C GLY A 106 -5.65 -3.26 14.68
N ALA A 107 -6.01 -1.99 14.85
CA ALA A 107 -7.22 -1.44 14.25
C ALA A 107 -7.20 0.08 14.11
N GLY A 108 -8.07 0.57 13.22
CA GLY A 108 -8.22 1.99 12.90
C GLY A 108 -7.21 2.44 11.87
N GLU A 109 -6.96 3.75 11.83
CA GLU A 109 -6.12 4.37 10.80
C GLU A 109 -4.66 3.88 10.80
N HIS A 110 -4.15 3.34 11.91
CA HIS A 110 -2.80 2.77 12.01
C HIS A 110 -2.79 1.23 12.00
N GLY A 111 -3.92 0.62 11.62
CA GLY A 111 -4.12 -0.82 11.58
C GLY A 111 -3.49 -1.50 10.35
N PRO A 112 -3.96 -2.71 10.02
CA PRO A 112 -3.57 -3.39 8.79
C PRO A 112 -4.29 -2.77 7.58
N HIS A 113 -3.61 -2.66 6.44
CA HIS A 113 -4.11 -1.92 5.27
C HIS A 113 -4.15 -2.79 3.99
N ASN A 114 -3.67 -2.27 2.87
CA ASN A 114 -3.91 -2.90 1.58
C ASN A 114 -3.07 -4.17 1.35
N VAL A 115 -3.53 -4.98 0.40
CA VAL A 115 -2.89 -6.20 -0.07
C VAL A 115 -2.82 -6.19 -1.60
N ILE A 116 -1.68 -6.59 -2.16
CA ILE A 116 -1.45 -6.66 -3.60
C ILE A 116 -0.88 -8.01 -4.00
N VAL A 117 -0.95 -8.35 -5.29
CA VAL A 117 -0.28 -9.52 -5.85
C VAL A 117 1.21 -9.23 -6.05
N GLY A 118 2.06 -10.18 -5.69
CA GLY A 118 3.50 -10.12 -5.96
C GLY A 118 3.82 -10.20 -7.45
N PRO A 119 5.01 -9.73 -7.89
CA PRO A 119 5.35 -9.63 -9.31
C PRO A 119 5.37 -10.98 -10.04
N GLU A 120 5.61 -12.07 -9.31
CA GLU A 120 5.59 -13.44 -9.82
C GLU A 120 4.18 -14.03 -9.98
N GLY A 121 3.13 -13.30 -9.58
CA GLY A 121 1.74 -13.75 -9.69
C GLY A 121 1.39 -14.96 -8.81
N LYS A 122 2.16 -15.22 -7.75
CA LYS A 122 2.02 -16.42 -6.90
C LYS A 122 1.92 -16.16 -5.40
N SER A 123 2.13 -14.93 -4.97
CA SER A 123 2.08 -14.53 -3.56
C SER A 123 1.33 -13.23 -3.40
N LEU A 124 0.93 -12.94 -2.17
CA LEU A 124 0.36 -11.68 -1.74
C LEU A 124 1.43 -10.88 -0.98
N TYR A 125 1.36 -9.56 -1.08
CA TYR A 125 2.12 -8.62 -0.27
C TYR A 125 1.14 -7.71 0.46
N MET A 126 1.31 -7.55 1.76
CA MET A 126 0.41 -6.78 2.60
C MET A 126 1.20 -5.77 3.42
N ILE A 127 0.65 -4.56 3.53
CA ILE A 127 1.22 -3.47 4.34
C ILE A 127 0.41 -3.28 5.62
N ASN A 128 1.12 -3.06 6.72
CA ASN A 128 0.55 -2.90 8.04
C ASN A 128 1.12 -1.65 8.70
N GLY A 129 0.25 -0.82 9.27
CA GLY A 129 0.64 0.37 10.01
C GLY A 129 1.27 0.05 11.36
N ASN A 130 1.88 1.07 11.97
CA ASN A 130 2.57 1.00 13.26
C ASN A 130 1.66 0.74 14.47
N GLY A 131 0.35 0.59 14.26
CA GLY A 131 -0.61 0.12 15.27
C GLY A 131 -0.92 -1.36 15.18
N THR A 132 -0.14 -2.11 14.38
CA THR A 132 -0.34 -3.54 14.14
C THR A 132 0.90 -4.31 14.57
N PRO A 133 0.94 -4.90 15.78
CA PRO A 133 2.03 -5.79 16.17
C PRO A 133 2.25 -6.92 15.17
N VAL A 134 3.51 -7.27 14.94
CA VAL A 134 3.87 -8.41 14.09
C VAL A 134 3.46 -9.71 14.81
N PRO A 135 2.63 -10.58 14.21
CA PRO A 135 2.28 -11.86 14.81
C PRO A 135 3.50 -12.79 14.99
N GLU A 136 3.54 -13.54 16.09
CA GLU A 136 4.66 -14.46 16.44
C GLU A 136 4.94 -15.53 15.36
N ASN A 137 3.94 -15.87 14.54
CA ASN A 137 4.07 -16.88 13.49
C ASN A 137 4.66 -16.33 12.18
N ILE A 138 4.89 -15.01 12.09
CA ILE A 138 5.62 -14.43 10.97
C ILE A 138 7.11 -14.64 11.23
N LEU A 139 7.82 -15.18 10.24
CA LEU A 139 9.26 -15.39 10.36
C LEU A 139 9.98 -14.04 10.42
N GLU A 140 10.27 -13.59 11.64
CA GLU A 140 11.11 -12.42 11.88
C GLU A 140 12.58 -12.83 11.73
N ARG A 141 13.23 -12.39 10.66
CA ARG A 141 14.69 -12.56 10.48
C ARG A 141 15.45 -11.25 10.68
N ARG A 142 14.78 -10.24 11.22
CA ARG A 142 15.32 -8.93 11.58
C ARG A 142 15.26 -8.72 13.09
N THR A 143 16.10 -7.83 13.60
CA THR A 143 15.90 -7.24 14.91
C THR A 143 14.66 -6.35 14.89
N VAL A 144 13.64 -6.74 15.65
CA VAL A 144 12.55 -5.82 16.04
C VAL A 144 13.17 -4.70 16.89
N PRO A 145 12.68 -3.45 16.81
CA PRO A 145 13.13 -2.39 17.68
C PRO A 145 13.14 -2.85 19.13
N ALA A 146 14.20 -2.55 19.88
CA ALA A 146 14.23 -2.86 21.31
C ALA A 146 12.98 -2.22 21.97
N PRO A 147 12.24 -2.96 22.81
CA PRO A 147 11.02 -2.45 23.44
C PRO A 147 11.32 -1.26 24.36
N ASP A 148 12.54 -1.22 24.90
CA ASP A 148 13.03 -0.14 25.74
C ASP A 148 13.80 0.87 24.87
N LEU A 149 13.07 1.81 24.25
CA LEU A 149 13.70 2.95 23.58
C LEU A 149 14.20 3.94 24.65
N ASP A 150 15.47 4.34 24.56
CA ASP A 150 16.03 5.38 25.43
C ASP A 150 15.52 6.76 24.99
N HIS A 151 14.36 7.15 25.52
CA HIS A 151 13.73 8.41 25.20
C HIS A 151 14.50 9.56 25.86
N LEU A 152 15.24 10.34 25.05
CA LEU A 152 15.92 11.56 25.51
C LEU A 152 14.96 12.64 26.02
N MET A 153 13.67 12.55 25.67
CA MET A 153 12.61 13.50 26.04
C MET A 153 11.37 12.72 26.51
N PRO A 154 10.51 13.30 27.37
CA PRO A 154 9.25 12.67 27.75
C PRO A 154 8.41 12.28 26.53
N GLU A 155 7.66 11.20 26.65
CA GLU A 155 6.76 10.69 25.61
C GLU A 155 5.77 11.77 25.15
N GLY A 156 5.73 12.02 23.83
CA GLY A 156 4.75 12.91 23.17
C GLY A 156 3.44 12.19 22.80
N PHE A 157 2.52 12.90 22.15
CA PHE A 157 1.10 12.51 21.94
C PHE A 157 0.83 11.23 21.09
N GLN A 158 1.83 10.43 20.73
CA GLN A 158 1.65 9.08 20.18
C GLN A 158 2.73 8.07 20.59
N SER A 159 3.78 8.49 21.32
CA SER A 159 4.86 7.57 21.69
C SER A 159 4.43 6.51 22.72
N SER A 160 3.32 6.75 23.41
CA SER A 160 2.70 5.82 24.35
C SER A 160 1.66 4.88 23.72
N GLU A 161 1.20 5.15 22.49
CA GLU A 161 0.13 4.36 21.85
C GLU A 161 0.66 3.32 20.86
N TYR A 162 1.77 3.61 20.19
CA TYR A 162 2.32 2.78 19.12
C TYR A 162 3.83 2.63 19.25
N THR A 163 4.27 1.41 19.55
CA THR A 163 5.70 1.04 19.63
C THR A 163 6.13 0.16 18.46
N ASP A 164 5.17 -0.48 17.81
CA ASP A 164 5.39 -1.44 16.74
C ASP A 164 5.60 -0.67 15.44
N ALA A 165 6.80 -0.64 14.85
CA ALA A 165 6.96 0.03 13.56
C ALA A 165 6.14 -0.67 12.46
N GLY A 166 5.58 0.09 11.51
CA GLY A 166 4.86 -0.44 10.36
C GLY A 166 5.74 -1.36 9.50
N TRP A 167 5.11 -2.32 8.82
CA TRP A 167 5.80 -3.45 8.20
C TRP A 167 5.08 -4.04 6.99
N VAL A 168 5.86 -4.69 6.13
CA VAL A 168 5.41 -5.39 4.92
C VAL A 168 5.65 -6.88 5.09
N VAL A 169 4.65 -7.69 4.74
CA VAL A 169 4.74 -9.15 4.72
C VAL A 169 4.39 -9.70 3.35
N ARG A 170 5.12 -10.74 2.94
CA ARG A 170 4.76 -11.62 1.84
C ARG A 170 4.10 -12.87 2.41
N ILE A 171 3.01 -13.33 1.80
CA ILE A 171 2.28 -14.53 2.22
C ILE A 171 1.77 -15.27 0.98
N ASP A 172 1.64 -16.58 1.04
CA ASP A 172 1.03 -17.33 -0.05
C ASP A 172 -0.50 -17.09 -0.07
N PRO A 173 -1.20 -17.31 -1.22
CA PRO A 173 -2.62 -16.96 -1.37
C PRO A 173 -3.58 -17.70 -0.42
N ASP A 174 -3.12 -18.78 0.21
CA ASP A 174 -3.85 -19.57 1.22
C ASP A 174 -3.54 -19.16 2.67
N GLY A 175 -2.63 -18.20 2.87
CA GLY A 175 -2.18 -17.76 4.19
C GLY A 175 -0.92 -18.46 4.70
N SER A 176 -0.34 -19.40 3.93
CA SER A 176 0.89 -20.10 4.33
C SER A 176 2.15 -19.27 4.07
N ASN A 177 3.26 -19.67 4.69
CA ASN A 177 4.60 -19.10 4.50
C ASN A 177 4.72 -17.57 4.68
N PRO A 178 4.19 -16.97 5.77
CA PRO A 178 4.35 -15.54 6.01
C PRO A 178 5.82 -15.17 6.25
N GLU A 179 6.31 -14.23 5.46
CA GLU A 179 7.69 -13.77 5.45
C GLU A 179 7.73 -12.24 5.59
N LEU A 180 8.39 -11.76 6.64
CA LEU A 180 8.57 -10.34 6.89
C LEU A 180 9.58 -9.76 5.90
N ILE A 181 9.14 -8.82 5.07
CA ILE A 181 9.97 -8.23 4.01
C ILE A 181 10.72 -7.01 4.51
N ALA A 182 10.02 -6.04 5.10
CA ALA A 182 10.59 -4.77 5.53
C ALA A 182 9.78 -4.16 6.68
N GLY A 183 10.36 -3.17 7.39
CA GLY A 183 9.71 -2.51 8.52
C GLY A 183 10.29 -1.15 8.83
N GLY A 184 10.03 -0.60 10.01
CA GLY A 184 10.48 0.75 10.33
C GLY A 184 9.67 1.84 9.63
N LEU A 185 8.50 1.51 9.10
CA LEU A 185 7.55 2.48 8.55
C LEU A 185 6.70 3.07 9.69
N ARG A 186 6.02 4.19 9.45
CA ARG A 186 4.95 4.64 10.35
C ARG A 186 3.65 3.98 9.91
N ASN A 187 2.99 4.60 8.96
CA ASN A 187 1.64 4.26 8.57
C ASN A 187 1.51 4.43 7.07
N SER A 188 1.66 3.30 6.38
CA SER A 188 1.59 3.20 4.92
C SER A 188 0.33 2.42 4.59
N TYR A 189 -0.54 2.96 3.73
CA TYR A 189 -1.81 2.32 3.40
C TYR A 189 -1.70 1.33 2.25
N ASP A 190 -0.74 1.54 1.36
CA ASP A 190 -0.75 0.84 0.07
C ASP A 190 0.66 0.53 -0.46
N LEU A 191 0.71 -0.37 -1.44
CA LEU A 191 1.92 -0.89 -2.06
C LEU A 191 1.75 -0.92 -3.59
N ALA A 192 2.84 -0.72 -4.32
CA ALA A 192 2.85 -0.96 -5.76
C ALA A 192 4.19 -1.53 -6.24
N PHE A 193 4.13 -2.53 -7.11
CA PHE A 193 5.30 -3.03 -7.84
C PHE A 193 5.49 -2.24 -9.14
N ASN A 194 6.73 -1.85 -9.42
CA ASN A 194 7.09 -1.35 -10.74
C ASN A 194 7.22 -2.52 -11.76
N ARG A 195 7.39 -2.21 -13.06
CA ARG A 195 7.47 -3.23 -14.13
C ARG A 195 8.59 -4.26 -13.96
N ILE A 196 9.62 -3.95 -13.17
CA ILE A 196 10.76 -4.86 -12.94
C ILE A 196 10.72 -5.53 -11.56
N GLY A 197 9.62 -5.37 -10.82
CA GLY A 197 9.37 -6.05 -9.55
C GLY A 197 9.98 -5.36 -8.31
N ASP A 198 10.41 -4.10 -8.41
CA ASP A 198 10.72 -3.32 -7.20
C ASP A 198 9.44 -2.78 -6.56
N LEU A 199 9.36 -2.86 -5.23
CA LEU A 199 8.18 -2.52 -4.44
C LEU A 199 8.29 -1.10 -3.88
N PHE A 200 7.19 -0.36 -3.86
CA PHE A 200 7.12 1.00 -3.34
C PHE A 200 5.93 1.21 -2.41
N THR A 201 6.06 2.19 -1.50
CA THR A 201 4.98 2.71 -0.64
C THR A 201 5.10 4.23 -0.48
N PHE A 202 4.04 4.85 0.04
CA PHE A 202 4.02 6.22 0.54
C PHE A 202 3.78 6.22 2.06
N ASP A 203 4.83 6.52 2.83
CA ASP A 203 4.81 6.43 4.29
C ASP A 203 4.44 7.77 4.93
N SER A 204 3.60 7.72 5.97
CA SER A 204 3.10 8.91 6.68
C SER A 204 4.17 9.60 7.53
N ASP A 205 4.02 10.91 7.70
CA ASP A 205 4.83 11.73 8.61
C ASP A 205 4.37 11.58 10.07
N MET A 206 4.91 12.38 10.99
CA MET A 206 4.27 12.64 12.28
C MET A 206 4.05 14.14 12.40
N GLU A 207 2.87 14.61 12.03
CA GLU A 207 2.56 16.02 11.84
C GLU A 207 2.78 16.86 13.11
N TYR A 208 2.63 16.25 14.29
CA TYR A 208 2.89 16.90 15.58
C TYR A 208 4.37 17.19 15.83
N ASP A 209 5.28 16.52 15.12
CA ASP A 209 6.72 16.76 15.21
C ASP A 209 7.19 17.87 14.26
N LEU A 210 6.30 18.49 13.47
CA LEU A 210 6.67 19.50 12.50
C LEU A 210 7.48 20.64 13.16
N GLY A 211 8.66 20.93 12.60
CA GLY A 211 9.60 21.92 13.12
C GLY A 211 10.59 21.41 14.17
N THR A 212 10.49 20.14 14.58
CA THR A 212 11.47 19.50 15.47
C THR A 212 12.65 18.90 14.68
N PRO A 213 13.84 18.70 15.30
CA PRO A 213 14.98 18.05 14.66
C PRO A 213 14.76 16.58 14.24
N TRP A 214 13.74 15.92 14.80
CA TRP A 214 13.37 14.52 14.50
C TRP A 214 12.11 14.44 13.64
N TYR A 215 11.63 15.56 13.09
CA TYR A 215 10.55 15.52 12.10
C TYR A 215 10.98 14.70 10.89
N ARG A 216 10.06 13.87 10.41
CA ARG A 216 10.21 13.11 9.17
C ARG A 216 8.98 13.39 8.34
N PRO A 217 9.12 13.96 7.13
CA PRO A 217 7.98 14.23 6.26
C PRO A 217 7.42 12.93 5.70
N THR A 218 6.28 13.03 5.00
CA THR A 218 5.77 11.92 4.21
C THR A 218 6.73 11.67 3.06
N ARG A 219 6.83 10.41 2.65
CA ARG A 219 7.96 9.98 1.83
C ARG A 219 7.65 8.77 1.00
N ILE A 220 8.13 8.79 -0.24
CA ILE A 220 8.13 7.61 -1.10
C ILE A 220 9.29 6.71 -0.69
N CYS A 221 9.00 5.45 -0.40
CA CYS A 221 9.99 4.47 0.00
C CYS A 221 10.01 3.33 -1.01
N GLN A 222 11.20 2.97 -1.50
CA GLN A 222 11.41 1.69 -2.16
C GLN A 222 11.56 0.62 -1.09
N ILE A 223 10.64 -0.33 -1.02
CA ILE A 223 10.66 -1.45 -0.09
C ILE A 223 11.66 -2.50 -0.57
N VAL A 224 12.75 -2.61 0.18
CA VAL A 224 13.86 -3.55 -0.05
C VAL A 224 13.79 -4.68 0.98
N SER A 225 14.12 -5.91 0.61
CA SER A 225 14.14 -7.04 1.54
C SER A 225 15.15 -6.79 2.68
N GLY A 226 14.67 -6.83 3.92
CA GLY A 226 15.46 -6.55 5.14
C GLY A 226 15.50 -5.07 5.55
N ALA A 227 14.85 -4.16 4.81
CA ALA A 227 14.89 -2.73 5.12
C ALA A 227 14.25 -2.38 6.47
N ASP A 228 14.87 -1.45 7.20
CA ASP A 228 14.29 -0.71 8.32
C ASP A 228 14.27 0.78 7.95
N PHE A 229 13.08 1.35 7.83
CA PHE A 229 12.92 2.77 7.52
C PHE A 229 13.00 3.66 8.75
N GLY A 230 13.43 3.18 9.91
CA GLY A 230 13.86 3.99 11.05
C GLY A 230 12.74 4.67 11.85
N TRP A 231 11.47 4.41 11.56
CA TRP A 231 10.37 4.96 12.36
C TRP A 231 10.39 4.33 13.75
N ARG A 232 10.32 5.20 14.76
CA ARG A 232 10.15 4.86 16.16
C ARG A 232 9.28 5.94 16.80
N ALA A 233 8.69 5.62 17.93
CA ALA A 233 7.91 6.55 18.73
C ALA A 233 8.73 7.77 19.20
N GLY A 234 8.14 8.96 19.11
CA GLY A 234 8.71 10.20 19.65
C GLY A 234 10.07 10.57 19.04
N THR A 235 11.05 10.86 19.90
CA THR A 235 12.39 11.32 19.53
C THR A 235 13.35 10.22 19.08
N ALA A 236 12.95 8.94 19.19
CA ALA A 236 13.82 7.79 18.93
C ALA A 236 13.95 7.43 17.44
N LYS A 237 13.33 8.21 16.55
CA LYS A 237 13.37 7.99 15.10
C LYS A 237 14.81 8.05 14.61
N TRP A 238 15.17 7.15 13.70
CA TRP A 238 16.49 7.19 13.08
C TRP A 238 16.55 8.33 12.06
N PRO A 239 17.58 9.19 12.15
CA PRO A 239 17.89 10.13 11.09
C PRO A 239 18.21 9.43 9.77
N GLU A 240 17.91 10.06 8.63
CA GLU A 240 18.14 9.48 7.29
C GLU A 240 19.61 9.23 6.97
N TYR A 241 20.54 9.87 7.68
CA TYR A 241 21.98 9.65 7.50
C TYR A 241 22.51 8.43 8.26
N TYR A 242 21.68 7.71 9.03
CA TYR A 242 22.08 6.47 9.67
C TYR A 242 22.18 5.36 8.62
N GLU A 243 23.35 4.73 8.52
CA GLU A 243 23.63 3.69 7.51
C GLU A 243 22.83 2.39 7.75
N ASP A 244 22.40 2.15 8.99
CA ASP A 244 21.52 1.01 9.32
C ASP A 244 20.07 1.23 8.83
N GLY A 245 19.70 2.46 8.48
CA GLY A 245 18.38 2.84 8.00
C GLY A 245 18.30 2.91 6.48
N THR A 246 17.13 2.61 5.92
CA THR A 246 16.87 2.81 4.48
C THR A 246 16.33 4.21 4.23
N ARG A 247 16.98 4.94 3.32
CA ARG A 247 16.58 6.29 2.91
C ARG A 247 15.32 6.26 2.03
N PRO A 248 14.46 7.27 2.10
CA PRO A 248 13.37 7.41 1.14
C PRO A 248 13.92 7.73 -0.26
N VAL A 249 13.12 7.41 -1.28
CA VAL A 249 13.36 7.83 -2.67
C VAL A 249 13.19 9.34 -2.80
N VAL A 250 12.13 9.88 -2.18
CA VAL A 250 11.90 11.32 -2.08
C VAL A 250 11.03 11.66 -0.88
N ASN A 251 11.32 12.80 -0.25
CA ASN A 251 10.49 13.41 0.76
C ASN A 251 9.47 14.36 0.09
N VAL A 252 8.18 14.12 0.31
CA VAL A 252 7.08 14.86 -0.34
C VAL A 252 6.65 16.08 0.48
N GLY A 253 6.76 15.99 1.82
CA GLY A 253 6.35 17.04 2.75
C GLY A 253 5.17 16.60 3.63
N PRO A 254 4.40 17.53 4.23
CA PRO A 254 3.17 17.19 4.94
C PRO A 254 2.12 16.59 4.00
N SER A 255 1.55 15.44 4.36
CA SER A 255 0.51 14.74 3.60
C SER A 255 -0.14 13.67 4.49
N SER A 256 -1.26 13.09 4.04
CA SER A 256 -1.86 11.88 4.63
C SER A 256 -1.97 10.79 3.57
N PRO A 257 -0.92 9.97 3.38
CA PRO A 257 -0.87 8.89 2.38
C PRO A 257 -2.02 7.90 2.49
N THR A 258 -2.68 7.60 1.37
CA THR A 258 -3.81 6.63 1.33
C THR A 258 -3.73 5.58 0.24
N GLY A 259 -2.97 5.81 -0.83
CA GLY A 259 -2.91 4.90 -1.98
C GLY A 259 -1.66 5.11 -2.83
N VAL A 260 -1.19 4.04 -3.48
CA VAL A 260 -0.05 4.04 -4.39
C VAL A 260 -0.29 3.07 -5.52
N LEU A 261 -0.12 3.52 -6.77
CA LEU A 261 -0.22 2.66 -7.95
C LEU A 261 0.60 3.19 -9.12
N PHE A 262 0.94 2.34 -10.08
CA PHE A 262 1.59 2.79 -11.31
C PHE A 262 0.59 3.04 -12.44
N GLY A 263 0.86 4.05 -13.26
CA GLY A 263 0.04 4.41 -14.42
C GLY A 263 0.14 3.45 -15.61
N TYR A 264 0.81 2.31 -15.46
CA TYR A 264 1.24 1.44 -16.56
C TYR A 264 0.14 0.97 -17.51
N GLU A 265 -1.03 0.68 -16.96
CA GLU A 265 -2.19 0.20 -17.71
C GLU A 265 -3.12 1.34 -18.14
N THR A 266 -2.74 2.60 -17.90
CA THR A 266 -3.54 3.74 -18.32
C THR A 266 -3.30 4.06 -19.80
N HIS A 267 -4.29 4.65 -20.45
CA HIS A 267 -4.14 5.26 -21.78
C HIS A 267 -3.65 6.71 -21.70
N PHE A 268 -3.00 7.10 -20.60
CA PHE A 268 -2.43 8.44 -20.45
C PHE A 268 -1.21 8.63 -21.37
N PRO A 269 -0.81 9.90 -21.61
CA PRO A 269 0.49 10.19 -22.23
C PRO A 269 1.64 9.53 -21.47
N ASP A 270 2.73 9.27 -22.18
CA ASP A 270 3.89 8.51 -21.73
C ASP A 270 4.43 8.94 -20.38
N LYS A 271 4.47 10.25 -20.16
CA LYS A 271 4.93 10.86 -18.91
C LYS A 271 4.18 10.29 -17.70
N TYR A 272 2.85 10.19 -17.79
CA TYR A 272 1.99 9.76 -16.70
C TYR A 272 1.75 8.25 -16.69
N ARG A 273 1.76 7.62 -17.87
CA ARG A 273 1.69 6.16 -17.98
C ARG A 273 2.89 5.48 -17.31
N ASN A 274 4.05 6.13 -17.28
CA ASN A 274 5.25 5.63 -16.59
C ASN A 274 5.45 6.18 -15.17
N ALA A 275 4.51 6.98 -14.66
CA ALA A 275 4.58 7.55 -13.31
C ALA A 275 4.02 6.59 -12.27
N MET A 276 4.52 6.73 -11.04
CA MET A 276 3.84 6.23 -9.85
C MET A 276 2.89 7.32 -9.35
N PHE A 277 1.65 6.98 -9.08
CA PHE A 277 0.68 7.86 -8.45
C PHE A 277 0.68 7.63 -6.94
N ALA A 278 0.66 8.72 -6.16
CA ALA A 278 0.60 8.69 -4.71
C ALA A 278 -0.53 9.61 -4.21
N LEU A 279 -1.42 9.08 -3.38
CA LEU A 279 -2.66 9.72 -2.97
C LEU A 279 -2.51 10.35 -1.58
N ASP A 280 -3.02 11.58 -1.41
CA ASP A 280 -3.05 12.32 -0.15
C ASP A 280 -4.48 12.74 0.20
N TRP A 281 -4.93 12.25 1.36
CA TRP A 281 -6.26 12.52 1.91
C TRP A 281 -6.41 13.93 2.48
N THR A 282 -5.42 14.42 3.23
CA THR A 282 -5.54 15.69 3.99
C THR A 282 -5.52 16.89 3.06
N PHE A 283 -4.60 16.90 2.11
CA PHE A 283 -4.46 18.01 1.15
C PHE A 283 -5.18 17.75 -0.17
N ALA A 284 -5.95 16.66 -0.27
CA ALA A 284 -6.75 16.33 -1.45
C ALA A 284 -5.92 16.43 -2.74
N THR A 285 -4.78 15.75 -2.73
CA THR A 285 -3.77 15.82 -3.80
C THR A 285 -3.40 14.42 -4.28
N LEU A 286 -3.38 14.26 -5.60
CA LEU A 286 -2.84 13.10 -6.30
C LEU A 286 -1.53 13.53 -6.94
N TYR A 287 -0.43 12.98 -6.45
CA TYR A 287 0.91 13.23 -6.99
C TYR A 287 1.23 12.26 -8.12
N ALA A 288 1.91 12.73 -9.16
CA ALA A 288 2.64 11.88 -10.10
C ALA A 288 4.13 11.95 -9.76
N VAL A 289 4.72 10.80 -9.44
CA VAL A 289 6.11 10.62 -9.05
C VAL A 289 6.86 9.94 -10.20
N PHE A 290 7.93 10.58 -10.66
CA PHE A 290 8.74 10.13 -11.79
C PHE A 290 10.03 9.49 -11.28
N LEU A 291 10.09 8.16 -11.34
CA LEU A 291 11.24 7.39 -10.85
C LEU A 291 12.36 7.33 -11.88
N GLU A 292 13.58 7.64 -11.46
CA GLU A 292 14.80 7.46 -12.24
C GLU A 292 15.77 6.53 -11.51
N PRO A 293 16.26 5.45 -12.14
CA PRO A 293 17.24 4.55 -11.51
C PRO A 293 18.50 5.28 -11.05
N GLU A 294 18.90 5.06 -9.79
CA GLU A 294 20.14 5.59 -9.21
C GLU A 294 20.72 4.57 -8.21
N GLY A 295 21.95 4.11 -8.46
CA GLY A 295 22.57 3.08 -7.63
C GLY A 295 21.68 1.82 -7.52
N ALA A 296 21.53 1.22 -6.34
CA ALA A 296 20.64 0.06 -6.19
C ALA A 296 19.13 0.40 -6.12
N GLY A 297 18.79 1.69 -6.18
CA GLY A 297 17.43 2.21 -6.02
C GLY A 297 17.10 3.30 -7.03
N TYR A 298 16.51 4.40 -6.54
CA TYR A 298 15.91 5.44 -7.38
C TYR A 298 16.10 6.82 -6.78
N SER A 299 16.25 7.82 -7.66
CA SER A 299 15.90 9.21 -7.38
C SER A 299 14.52 9.51 -7.99
N SER A 300 13.89 10.60 -7.56
CA SER A 300 12.63 11.02 -8.18
C SER A 300 12.35 12.50 -8.03
N GLU A 301 11.60 13.01 -9.01
CA GLU A 301 10.84 14.25 -8.91
C GLU A 301 9.35 13.92 -8.90
N PHE A 302 8.52 14.86 -8.43
CA PHE A 302 7.08 14.69 -8.44
C PHE A 302 6.36 16.00 -8.77
N GLU A 303 5.14 15.88 -9.29
CA GLU A 303 4.25 17.01 -9.52
C GLU A 303 2.82 16.69 -9.07
N ILE A 304 2.01 17.73 -8.88
CA ILE A 304 0.58 17.56 -8.65
C ILE A 304 -0.07 17.15 -9.98
N PHE A 305 -0.61 15.94 -10.02
CA PHE A 305 -1.35 15.44 -11.18
C PHE A 305 -2.81 15.88 -11.15
N ALA A 306 -3.45 15.75 -9.98
CA ALA A 306 -4.81 16.24 -9.76
C ALA A 306 -4.96 16.73 -8.31
N SER A 307 -5.75 17.78 -8.11
CA SER A 307 -6.13 18.25 -6.77
C SER A 307 -7.47 18.97 -6.82
N GLY A 308 -8.13 19.10 -5.67
CA GLY A 308 -9.38 19.84 -5.60
C GLY A 308 -10.01 19.85 -4.23
N THR A 309 -10.70 20.95 -3.90
CA THR A 309 -11.47 21.04 -2.66
C THR A 309 -12.53 19.94 -2.62
N GLY A 310 -12.54 19.15 -1.56
CA GLY A 310 -13.49 18.05 -1.40
C GLY A 310 -13.10 16.76 -2.13
N LEU A 311 -11.83 16.60 -2.52
CA LEU A 311 -11.29 15.34 -3.05
C LEU A 311 -10.32 14.65 -2.07
N PRO A 312 -10.71 14.33 -0.81
CA PRO A 312 -9.85 13.57 0.08
C PRO A 312 -9.70 12.15 -0.47
N PHE A 313 -8.63 11.92 -1.24
CA PHE A 313 -8.37 10.68 -1.95
C PHE A 313 -8.23 9.53 -0.96
N THR A 314 -8.95 8.44 -1.17
CA THR A 314 -8.89 7.25 -0.30
C THR A 314 -8.23 6.05 -0.96
N ASP A 315 -8.42 5.86 -2.27
CA ASP A 315 -7.74 4.80 -3.04
C ASP A 315 -7.90 5.06 -4.55
N ALA A 316 -7.12 4.37 -5.38
CA ALA A 316 -7.23 4.40 -6.83
C ALA A 316 -6.87 3.06 -7.48
N VAL A 317 -7.45 2.81 -8.66
CA VAL A 317 -7.18 1.66 -9.51
C VAL A 317 -7.20 2.06 -10.98
N VAL A 318 -6.48 1.31 -11.83
CA VAL A 318 -6.61 1.46 -13.28
C VAL A 318 -7.67 0.48 -13.80
N GLY A 319 -8.70 1.00 -14.45
CA GLY A 319 -9.73 0.19 -15.09
C GLY A 319 -9.21 -0.49 -16.36
N LYS A 320 -9.87 -1.59 -16.78
CA LYS A 320 -9.55 -2.28 -18.04
C LYS A 320 -9.82 -1.42 -19.30
N ASP A 321 -10.47 -0.28 -19.13
CA ASP A 321 -10.67 0.76 -20.17
C ASP A 321 -9.50 1.78 -20.23
N GLY A 322 -8.46 1.59 -19.42
CA GLY A 322 -7.28 2.45 -19.36
C GLY A 322 -7.49 3.78 -18.63
N ALA A 323 -8.62 3.97 -17.94
CA ALA A 323 -8.86 5.13 -17.10
C ALA A 323 -8.37 4.90 -15.66
N LEU A 324 -7.90 5.95 -15.01
CA LEU A 324 -7.61 5.95 -13.58
C LEU A 324 -8.90 6.24 -12.80
N TYR A 325 -9.36 5.28 -12.03
CA TYR A 325 -10.49 5.42 -11.11
C TYR A 325 -9.97 5.73 -9.71
N PHE A 326 -10.58 6.68 -9.01
CA PHE A 326 -10.20 6.99 -7.64
C PHE A 326 -11.43 7.22 -6.77
N SER A 327 -11.36 6.81 -5.50
CA SER A 327 -12.38 7.09 -4.50
C SER A 327 -12.00 8.28 -3.62
N VAL A 328 -13.02 8.94 -3.09
CA VAL A 328 -12.91 9.93 -2.02
C VAL A 328 -13.82 9.54 -0.87
N GLY A 329 -13.48 9.93 0.34
CA GLY A 329 -14.27 9.60 1.53
C GLY A 329 -13.44 9.65 2.81
N GLY A 330 -13.61 8.65 3.68
CA GLY A 330 -12.93 8.53 4.97
C GLY A 330 -13.58 9.35 6.09
N ARG A 331 -13.49 8.87 7.33
CA ARG A 331 -13.95 9.60 8.55
C ARG A 331 -15.40 10.11 8.46
N HIS A 332 -16.32 9.26 8.03
CA HIS A 332 -17.74 9.56 7.79
C HIS A 332 -18.05 10.64 6.73
N LEU A 333 -17.07 11.05 5.92
CA LEU A 333 -17.31 11.92 4.77
C LEU A 333 -18.08 11.18 3.67
N GLY A 334 -18.83 11.92 2.87
CA GLY A 334 -19.58 11.34 1.74
C GLY A 334 -18.64 10.82 0.65
N SER A 335 -18.92 9.62 0.14
CA SER A 335 -18.08 9.00 -0.90
C SER A 335 -18.54 9.23 -2.33
N ALA A 336 -17.55 9.26 -3.21
CA ALA A 336 -17.70 9.18 -4.65
C ALA A 336 -16.53 8.40 -5.25
N ILE A 337 -16.76 7.79 -6.40
CA ILE A 337 -15.70 7.30 -7.29
C ILE A 337 -15.72 8.18 -8.53
N TYR A 338 -14.57 8.72 -8.85
CA TYR A 338 -14.30 9.50 -10.05
C TYR A 338 -13.44 8.68 -11.01
N ARG A 339 -13.38 9.13 -12.27
CA ARG A 339 -12.40 8.61 -13.23
C ARG A 339 -11.73 9.75 -13.98
N ILE A 340 -10.46 9.57 -14.28
CA ILE A 340 -9.65 10.42 -15.16
C ILE A 340 -9.28 9.56 -16.37
N PHE A 341 -9.57 10.04 -17.56
CA PHE A 341 -9.20 9.40 -18.81
C PHE A 341 -8.60 10.44 -19.76
N TYR A 342 -7.73 9.98 -20.66
CA TYR A 342 -7.15 10.80 -21.69
C TYR A 342 -7.97 10.65 -22.99
N ASP A 343 -8.34 11.77 -23.60
CA ASP A 343 -9.14 11.84 -24.83
C ASP A 343 -8.31 12.30 -26.05
N GLY A 344 -7.00 12.44 -25.89
CA GLY A 344 -6.07 12.77 -26.96
C GLY A 344 -5.60 11.56 -27.77
N PRO A 345 -4.69 11.77 -28.73
CA PRO A 345 -4.17 10.70 -29.59
C PRO A 345 -3.35 9.70 -28.79
N GLU A 346 -3.51 8.41 -29.08
CA GLU A 346 -2.75 7.35 -28.43
C GLU A 346 -1.24 7.48 -28.72
N GLU A 347 -0.43 7.54 -27.66
CA GLU A 347 1.02 7.52 -27.75
C GLU A 347 1.54 6.07 -27.75
N ASN A 348 2.04 5.63 -28.91
CA ASN A 348 2.74 4.35 -29.07
C ASN A 348 4.23 4.52 -28.79
N SER A 349 4.59 4.92 -27.56
CA SER A 349 5.99 4.82 -27.14
C SER A 349 6.32 3.44 -26.59
N ALA A 350 7.61 3.10 -26.69
CA ALA A 350 8.15 1.93 -26.02
C ALA A 350 8.04 2.11 -24.50
N GLU A 351 7.75 1.02 -23.79
CA GLU A 351 7.75 1.01 -22.34
C GLU A 351 9.07 1.55 -21.78
N LYS A 352 9.00 2.38 -20.73
CA LYS A 352 10.21 2.86 -20.06
C LYS A 352 10.97 1.65 -19.51
N GLN A 353 12.14 1.38 -20.07
CA GLN A 353 13.00 0.29 -19.61
C GLN A 353 13.79 0.74 -18.38
N PHE A 354 13.55 0.06 -17.26
CA PHE A 354 14.36 0.18 -16.05
C PHE A 354 15.55 -0.81 -16.08
N THR A 355 16.20 -0.98 -17.24
CA THR A 355 17.24 -2.01 -17.45
C THR A 355 18.65 -1.53 -17.16
N GLY A 356 19.54 -2.46 -16.78
CA GLY A 356 20.99 -2.27 -16.85
C GLY A 356 21.62 -1.64 -15.61
N ASN A 357 21.19 -2.05 -14.41
CA ASN A 357 21.72 -1.52 -13.17
C ASN A 357 22.42 -2.62 -12.36
N GLU A 358 23.73 -2.76 -12.55
CA GLU A 358 24.55 -3.76 -11.85
C GLU A 358 24.40 -3.68 -10.33
N SER A 359 24.22 -2.47 -9.77
CA SER A 359 23.99 -2.27 -8.34
C SER A 359 22.66 -2.85 -7.88
N ARG A 360 21.61 -2.72 -8.69
CA ARG A 360 20.30 -3.36 -8.43
C ARG A 360 20.41 -4.88 -8.50
N ASP A 361 21.06 -5.41 -9.53
CA ASP A 361 21.21 -6.86 -9.69
C ASP A 361 22.04 -7.45 -8.54
N LEU A 362 23.09 -6.74 -8.11
CA LEU A 362 23.84 -7.07 -6.91
C LEU A 362 22.94 -7.05 -5.68
N ARG A 363 22.16 -5.98 -5.45
CA ARG A 363 21.21 -5.86 -4.34
C ARG A 363 20.28 -7.08 -4.28
N LEU A 364 19.58 -7.40 -5.38
CA LEU A 364 18.69 -8.56 -5.46
C LEU A 364 19.42 -9.88 -5.20
N SER A 365 20.66 -10.03 -5.67
CA SER A 365 21.46 -11.22 -5.40
C SER A 365 21.78 -11.38 -3.90
N LEU A 366 22.03 -10.27 -3.19
CA LEU A 366 22.28 -10.27 -1.75
C LEU A 366 20.99 -10.52 -0.96
N GLU A 367 19.89 -9.90 -1.37
CA GLU A 367 18.56 -10.11 -0.78
C GLU A 367 18.10 -11.57 -0.85
N SER A 368 18.56 -12.34 -1.85
CA SER A 368 18.24 -13.77 -1.95
C SER A 368 18.73 -14.62 -0.75
N PHE A 369 19.66 -14.09 0.05
CA PHE A 369 20.13 -14.69 1.30
C PHE A 369 19.32 -14.22 2.52
N HIS A 370 18.59 -13.12 2.44
CA HIS A 370 17.74 -12.65 3.53
C HIS A 370 16.72 -13.74 3.87
N GLY A 371 16.45 -13.92 5.16
CA GLY A 371 15.45 -14.91 5.54
C GLY A 371 15.91 -16.37 5.32
N ARG A 372 17.21 -16.66 5.09
CA ARG A 372 17.68 -18.03 4.79
C ARG A 372 19.01 -18.37 5.47
N ASN A 373 19.11 -19.58 6.03
CA ASN A 373 20.40 -20.07 6.54
C ASN A 373 21.18 -20.68 5.36
N ASN A 374 22.02 -19.87 4.72
CA ASN A 374 22.82 -20.28 3.57
C ASN A 374 24.32 -20.11 3.89
N PRO A 375 25.13 -21.20 3.82
CA PRO A 375 26.56 -21.13 4.16
C PRO A 375 27.38 -20.23 3.23
N ALA A 376 26.88 -19.92 2.03
CA ALA A 376 27.55 -19.03 1.08
C ALA A 376 27.28 -17.53 1.36
N ALA A 377 26.27 -17.20 2.19
CA ALA A 377 25.81 -15.82 2.39
C ALA A 377 26.93 -14.90 2.88
N VAL A 378 27.61 -15.27 3.98
CA VAL A 378 28.69 -14.45 4.56
C VAL A 378 29.82 -14.24 3.55
N GLY A 379 30.26 -15.30 2.90
CA GLY A 379 31.35 -15.22 1.91
C GLY A 379 31.00 -14.32 0.72
N ARG A 380 29.72 -14.31 0.29
CA ARG A 380 29.25 -13.45 -0.80
C ARG A 380 29.10 -11.99 -0.36
N VAL A 381 28.43 -11.73 0.77
CA VAL A 381 28.22 -10.38 1.31
C VAL A 381 29.54 -9.70 1.64
N TRP A 382 30.51 -10.44 2.20
CA TRP A 382 31.82 -9.89 2.60
C TRP A 382 32.61 -9.26 1.45
N GLN A 383 32.37 -9.69 0.20
CA GLN A 383 33.01 -9.12 -0.99
C GLN A 383 32.61 -7.67 -1.28
N TYR A 384 31.50 -7.21 -0.69
CA TYR A 384 30.86 -5.92 -0.96
C TYR A 384 30.72 -5.04 0.29
N LEU A 385 31.34 -5.43 1.42
CA LEU A 385 31.36 -4.58 2.61
C LEU A 385 32.28 -3.36 2.37
N GLY A 386 31.71 -2.16 2.41
CA GLY A 386 32.42 -0.89 2.24
C GLY A 386 32.64 -0.44 0.79
N SER A 387 31.95 -1.05 -0.18
CA SER A 387 31.95 -0.66 -1.60
C SER A 387 30.97 0.46 -1.94
#